data_AF-A0A363TWC3-F1
#
_entry.id   AF-A0A363TWC3-F1
#
_cell.length_a   1.000
_cell.length_b   1.000
_cell.length_c   1.000
_cell.angle_alpha   90.00
_cell.angle_beta   90.00
_cell.angle_gamma   90.00
#
_symmetry.space_group_name_H-M   'P 1'
#
loop_
_entity.id
_entity.type
_entity.pdbx_description
1 polymer ?
#
loop_
_entity_poly.entity_id
_entity_poly.type
_entity_poly.pdbx_seq_one_letter_code
_entity_poly.pdbx_strand_id
1 'polypeptide(L)' 'MSQSNKTAYLSKSLYMRGLQCHKSLYLDRHRPELRGEATPELEVLWARGHEVGVYAHMLFRGGVGSLFW' A
#
# COMPACT_ATOMS: atom_id res chain seq x y z
N MET A 1 12.33 -18.19 -15.73
CA MET A 1 11.35 -18.57 -14.69
C MET A 1 11.98 -18.35 -13.32
N SER A 2 11.83 -17.16 -12.72
CA SER A 2 12.38 -16.90 -11.40
C SER A 2 11.26 -17.00 -10.37
N GLN A 3 11.10 -18.19 -9.78
CA GLN A 3 10.24 -18.37 -8.62
C GLN A 3 10.97 -17.80 -7.40
N SER A 4 10.71 -16.54 -7.11
CA SER A 4 11.15 -15.91 -5.85
C SER A 4 10.36 -16.56 -4.71
N ASN A 5 11.06 -17.20 -3.78
CA ASN A 5 10.52 -17.70 -2.52
C ASN A 5 9.93 -16.53 -1.72
N LYS A 6 8.65 -16.20 -1.96
CA LYS A 6 7.97 -15.09 -1.29
C LYS A 6 7.45 -15.57 0.06
N THR A 7 8.23 -15.33 1.12
CA THR A 7 7.68 -15.23 2.48
C THR A 7 6.40 -14.39 2.44
N ALA A 8 5.33 -14.83 3.10
CA ALA A 8 4.02 -14.19 3.12
C ALA A 8 4.06 -12.85 3.87
N TYR A 9 4.77 -11.87 3.32
CA TYR A 9 4.83 -10.51 3.83
C TYR A 9 3.56 -9.78 3.42
N LEU A 10 2.85 -9.24 4.40
CA LEU A 10 1.60 -8.51 4.22
C LEU A 10 1.80 -7.08 4.74
N SER A 11 1.93 -6.13 3.81
CA SER A 11 1.92 -4.72 4.16
C SER A 11 0.48 -4.25 4.44
N LYS A 12 0.34 -3.10 5.12
CA LYS A 12 -0.97 -2.47 5.32
C LYS A 12 -1.72 -2.26 3.99
N SER A 13 -1.02 -1.82 2.94
CA SER A 13 -1.61 -1.61 1.62
C SER A 13 -2.07 -2.93 0.95
N LEU A 14 -1.33 -4.03 1.14
CA LEU A 14 -1.75 -5.35 0.64
C LEU A 14 -2.95 -5.89 1.41
N TYR A 15 -3.00 -5.67 2.72
CA TYR A 15 -4.16 -6.05 3.54
C TYR A 15 -5.41 -5.30 3.12
N MET A 16 -5.34 -3.97 3.00
CA MET A 16 -6.45 -3.14 2.52
C MET A 16 -6.89 -3.54 1.12
N ARG A 17 -5.94 -3.83 0.21
CA ARG A 17 -6.25 -4.35 -1.13
C ARG A 17 -6.97 -5.70 -1.08
N GLY A 18 -6.54 -6.60 -0.19
CA GLY A 18 -7.20 -7.89 0.03
C GLY A 18 -8.63 -7.74 0.54
N LEU A 19 -8.85 -6.82 1.48
CA LEU A 19 -10.18 -6.49 2.01
C LEU A 19 -11.10 -5.92 0.93
N GLN A 20 -10.57 -5.04 0.06
CA GLN A 20 -11.33 -4.46 -1.04
C GLN A 20 -11.65 -5.49 -2.12
N CYS A 21 -10.64 -6.28 -2.53
CA CYS A 21 -10.79 -7.28 -3.57
C CYS A 21 -9.68 -8.34 -3.52
N HIS A 22 -10.07 -9.57 -3.15
CA HIS A 22 -9.18 -10.73 -3.15
C HIS A 22 -8.51 -10.99 -4.51
N LYS A 23 -9.23 -10.79 -5.62
CA LYS A 23 -8.69 -10.97 -6.98
C LYS A 23 -7.60 -9.94 -7.28
N SER A 24 -7.75 -8.69 -6.83
CA SER A 24 -6.71 -7.66 -6.97
C SER A 24 -5.44 -8.04 -6.22
N LEU A 25 -5.56 -8.56 -4.99
CA LEU A 25 -4.43 -9.05 -4.22
C LEU A 25 -3.70 -10.23 -4.90
N TYR A 26 -4.47 -11.18 -5.45
CA TYR A 26 -3.90 -12.31 -6.18
C TYR A 26 -3.12 -11.86 -7.42
N LEU A 27 -3.69 -10.96 -8.22
CA LEU A 27 -3.04 -10.42 -9.41
C LEU A 27 -1.78 -9.63 -9.05
N ASP A 28 -1.81 -8.83 -7.99
CA ASP A 28 -0.63 -8.11 -7.49
C ASP A 28 0.56 -9.05 -7.16
N ARG A 29 0.27 -10.21 -6.57
CA ARG A 29 1.31 -11.17 -6.15
C ARG A 29 1.81 -12.07 -7.27
N HIS A 30 0.91 -12.53 -8.14
CA HIS A 30 1.22 -13.56 -9.14
C HIS A 30 1.36 -13.02 -10.56
N ARG A 31 0.79 -11.84 -10.84
CA ARG A 31 0.72 -11.22 -12.18
C ARG A 31 0.91 -9.68 -12.10
N PRO A 32 2.00 -9.17 -11.51
CA PRO A 32 2.21 -7.73 -11.37
C PRO A 32 2.28 -6.98 -12.72
N GLU A 33 2.58 -7.67 -13.82
CA GLU A 33 2.56 -7.13 -15.18
C GLU A 33 1.17 -6.67 -15.63
N LEU A 34 0.10 -7.16 -14.99
CA LEU A 34 -1.28 -6.76 -15.26
C LEU A 34 -1.70 -5.53 -14.45
N ARG A 35 -0.83 -5.00 -13.60
CA ARG A 35 -1.11 -3.79 -12.84
C ARG A 35 -1.08 -2.61 -13.81
N GLY A 36 -2.15 -1.80 -13.80
CA GLY A 36 -2.13 -0.52 -14.48
C GLY A 36 -1.08 0.41 -13.86
N GLU A 37 -0.48 1.25 -14.69
CA GLU A 37 0.37 2.34 -14.22
C GLU A 37 -0.46 3.29 -13.35
N ALA A 38 0.14 3.81 -12.28
CA ALA A 38 -0.53 4.81 -11.47
C ALA A 38 -0.69 6.09 -12.30
N THR A 39 -1.87 6.69 -12.28
CA THR A 39 -2.02 8.00 -12.93
C THR A 39 -1.27 9.05 -12.11
N PRO A 40 -0.70 10.09 -12.73
CA PRO A 40 0.04 11.12 -12.00
C PRO A 40 -0.81 11.82 -10.94
N GLU A 41 -2.13 11.95 -11.14
CA GLU A 41 -3.05 12.50 -10.15
C GLU A 41 -3.14 11.61 -8.90
N LEU A 42 -3.14 10.30 -9.11
CA LEU A 42 -3.21 9.31 -8.02
C LEU A 42 -1.92 9.31 -7.20
N GLU A 43 -0.76 9.45 -7.86
CA GLU A 43 0.52 9.59 -7.17
C GLU A 43 0.58 10.85 -6.31
N VAL A 44 0.11 11.99 -6.83
CA VAL A 44 0.02 13.24 -6.06
C VAL A 44 -0.90 13.09 -4.85
N LEU A 45 -2.02 12.38 -5.00
CA LEU A 45 -2.95 12.11 -3.90
C LEU A 45 -2.26 11.28 -2.79
N TRP A 46 -1.54 10.22 -3.17
CA TRP A 46 -0.80 9.39 -2.22
C TRP A 46 0.33 10.15 -1.53
N ALA A 47 1.06 10.99 -2.27
CA ALA A 47 2.13 11.82 -1.72
C ALA A 47 1.59 12.78 -0.65
N ARG A 48 0.45 13.43 -0.90
CA ARG A 48 -0.23 14.29 0.09
C ARG A 48 -0.65 13.50 1.33
N GLY A 49 -1.21 12.30 1.16
CA GLY A 49 -1.57 11.43 2.28
C GLY A 49 -0.35 11.06 3.14
N HIS A 50 0.79 10.78 2.49
CA HIS A 50 2.05 10.51 3.19
C HIS A 50 2.55 11.73 3.98
N GLU A 51 2.49 12.92 3.39
CA GLU A 51 2.90 14.17 4.05
C GLU A 51 2.05 14.44 5.31
N VAL A 52 0.73 14.30 5.20
CA VAL A 52 -0.19 14.41 6.35
C VAL A 52 0.16 13.38 7.44
N GLY A 53 0.47 12.14 7.04
CA GLY A 53 0.91 11.09 7.97
C GLY A 53 2.18 11.46 8.74
N VAL A 54 3.15 12.11 8.08
CA VAL A 54 4.38 12.60 8.72
C VAL A 54 4.07 13.66 9.77
N TYR A 55 3.27 14.68 9.42
CA TYR A 55 2.89 15.73 10.38
C TYR A 55 2.07 15.17 11.55
N ALA A 56 1.16 14.23 11.29
CA ALA A 56 0.39 13.57 12.34
C ALA A 56 1.31 12.84 13.32
N HIS A 57 2.34 12.14 12.82
CA HIS A 57 3.31 11.46 13.68
C HIS A 57 4.16 12.43 14.51
N MET A 58 4.50 13.61 13.96
CA MET A 58 5.25 14.64 14.67
C MET A 58 4.42 15.31 15.77
N LEU A 59 3.12 15.54 15.53
CA LEU A 59 2.21 16.19 16.47
C LEU A 59 1.78 15.25 17.61
N PHE A 60 1.60 13.95 17.33
CA PHE A 60 1.14 12.96 18.29
C PHE A 60 2.25 11.97 18.67
N ARG A 61 3.28 12.46 19.37
CA ARG A 61 4.41 11.66 19.89
C ARG A 61 3.96 10.73 21.01
N GLY A 62 3.38 9.58 20.65
CA GLY A 62 2.78 8.61 21.56
C GLY A 62 1.46 8.02 21.07
N GLY A 63 0.94 8.51 19.93
CA GLY A 63 -0.22 7.90 19.29
C GLY A 63 0.10 6.49 18.81
N VAL A 64 -0.72 5.51 19.21
CA VAL A 64 -0.63 4.13 18.73
C VAL A 64 -0.80 4.18 17.21
N GLY A 65 0.28 3.91 16.47
CA GLY A 65 0.44 4.30 15.09
C GLY A 65 -0.74 3.93 14.20
N SER A 66 -1.57 4.91 13.85
CA SER A 66 -2.47 4.81 12.71
C SER A 66 -1.76 5.36 11.48
N LEU A 67 -0.73 4.61 11.04
CA LEU A 67 -0.19 4.73 9.69
C LEU A 67 -1.35 4.59 8.72
N PHE A 68 -1.65 5.59 7.88
CA PHE A 68 -2.45 5.51 6.65
C PHE A 68 -3.99 5.66 6.78
N TRP A 69 -4.49 6.85 6.42
CA TRP A 69 -5.57 6.98 5.43
C TRP A 69 -4.93 6.96 4.04
#